data_AF-A0A2G6LGU3-F1
#
_entry.id   AF-A0A2G6LGU3-F1
#
_cell.length_a   1.000
_cell.length_b   1.000
_cell.length_c   1.000
_cell.angle_alpha   90.00
_cell.angle_beta   90.00
_cell.angle_gamma   90.00
#
_symmetry.space_group_name_H-M   'P 1'
#
loop_
_entity.id
_entity.type
_entity.pdbx_description
1 polymer ?
#
loop_
_entity_poly.entity_id
_entity_poly.type
_entity_poly.pdbx_seq_one_letter_code
_entity_poly.pdbx_strand_id
1 'polypeptide(L)'
;TVFSFNIWKDVTYLNKTAFDWIDIVTSNIAMPVVGLALLIFVGWRVNDSIRRQELDPRLKDGGMYHIWLFMTKYVSPVLVLITLVYGIYQKFFV
;
A
#
# COMPACT_ATOMS: atom_id res chain seq x y z
N THR A 1 23.41 -7.68 9.30
CA THR A 1 24.12 -6.38 9.46
C THR A 1 25.64 -6.53 9.46
N VAL A 2 26.28 -7.15 8.43
CA VAL A 2 27.77 -7.18 8.38
C VAL A 2 28.38 -6.96 6.99
N PHE A 3 27.77 -7.42 5.90
CA PHE A 3 28.37 -7.25 4.55
C PHE A 3 28.13 -5.87 3.90
N SER A 4 26.98 -5.23 4.13
CA SER A 4 26.65 -3.92 3.54
C SER A 4 27.41 -2.75 4.21
N PHE A 5 27.96 -2.93 5.41
CA PHE A 5 28.60 -1.85 6.18
C PHE A 5 30.10 -1.71 5.92
N ASN A 6 30.75 -2.68 5.28
CA ASN A 6 32.22 -2.72 5.18
C ASN A 6 32.78 -2.66 3.74
N ILE A 7 32.13 -3.29 2.74
CA ILE A 7 32.73 -3.46 1.41
C ILE A 7 32.10 -2.54 0.34
N TRP A 8 30.84 -2.12 0.54
CA TRP A 8 30.05 -1.39 -0.46
C TRP A 8 29.75 0.07 -0.07
N LYS A 9 30.47 0.59 0.93
CA LYS A 9 30.26 1.94 1.47
C LYS A 9 30.68 3.06 0.50
N ASP A 10 31.57 2.75 -0.44
CA ASP A 10 32.11 3.72 -1.41
C ASP A 10 31.24 3.93 -2.66
N VAL A 11 30.22 3.09 -2.88
CA VAL A 11 29.26 3.28 -3.99
C VAL A 11 28.01 3.98 -3.46
N THR A 12 28.18 5.21 -2.99
CA THR A 12 27.09 6.06 -2.48
C THR A 12 26.57 6.97 -3.60
N TYR A 13 25.46 6.58 -4.23
CA TYR A 13 24.65 7.53 -5.00
C TYR A 13 23.67 8.23 -4.03
N LEU A 14 23.77 9.56 -3.92
CA LEU A 14 22.88 10.42 -3.11
C LEU A 14 22.85 10.09 -1.59
N ASN A 15 24.00 9.82 -0.96
CA ASN A 15 24.12 9.57 0.50
C ASN A 15 23.30 8.37 1.04
N LYS A 16 22.90 7.41 0.18
CA LYS A 16 22.20 6.19 0.60
C LYS A 16 22.92 4.97 0.05
N THR A 17 23.04 3.93 0.88
CA THR A 17 23.67 2.65 0.49
C THR A 17 22.76 1.90 -0.49
N ALA A 18 23.30 1.00 -1.33
CA ALA A 18 22.47 0.18 -2.23
C ALA A 18 21.36 -0.60 -1.48
N PHE A 19 21.64 -1.02 -0.23
CA PHE A 19 20.65 -1.64 0.64
C PHE A 19 19.51 -0.68 1.05
N ASP A 20 19.82 0.59 1.33
CA ASP A 20 18.81 1.60 1.68
C ASP A 20 17.88 1.91 0.50
N TRP A 21 18.39 1.84 -0.72
CA TRP A 21 17.58 1.97 -1.93
C TRP A 21 16.61 0.80 -2.07
N ILE A 22 17.06 -0.43 -1.83
CA ILE A 22 16.20 -1.62 -1.84
C ILE A 22 15.15 -1.55 -0.72
N ASP A 23 15.53 -1.09 0.47
CA ASP A 23 14.61 -0.88 1.58
C ASP A 23 13.55 0.19 1.23
N ILE A 24 13.92 1.30 0.60
CA ILE A 24 12.95 2.31 0.15
C ILE A 24 11.97 1.72 -0.86
N VAL A 25 12.46 0.98 -1.85
CA VAL A 25 11.61 0.35 -2.86
C VAL A 25 10.68 -0.68 -2.23
N THR A 26 11.15 -1.45 -1.27
CA THR A 26 10.36 -2.54 -0.67
C THR A 26 9.40 -2.02 0.40
N SER A 27 9.90 -1.28 1.38
CA SER A 27 9.14 -0.86 2.55
C SER A 27 8.19 0.31 2.25
N ASN A 28 8.60 1.26 1.40
CA ASN A 28 7.79 2.48 1.18
C ASN A 28 7.00 2.48 -0.13
N ILE A 29 7.40 1.66 -1.12
CA ILE A 29 6.71 1.60 -2.42
C ILE A 29 5.96 0.28 -2.56
N ALA A 30 6.61 -0.87 -2.35
CA ALA A 30 5.96 -2.16 -2.60
C ALA A 30 4.75 -2.40 -1.69
N MET A 31 4.85 -2.12 -0.39
CA MET A 31 3.72 -2.27 0.55
C MET A 31 2.46 -1.51 0.12
N PRO A 32 2.50 -0.18 -0.08
CA PRO A 32 1.30 0.55 -0.50
C PRO A 32 0.87 0.25 -1.93
N VAL A 33 1.79 -0.08 -2.85
CA VAL A 33 1.42 -0.49 -4.22
C VAL A 33 0.62 -1.80 -4.22
N VAL A 34 1.06 -2.81 -3.45
CA VAL A 34 0.32 -4.06 -3.29
C VAL A 34 -1.04 -3.80 -2.66
N GLY A 35 -1.11 -2.96 -1.62
CA GLY A 35 -2.37 -2.55 -1.00
C GLY A 35 -3.32 -1.86 -2.00
N LEU A 36 -2.80 -0.95 -2.82
CA LEU A 36 -3.59 -0.24 -3.83
C LEU A 36 -4.12 -1.20 -4.91
N ALA A 37 -3.30 -2.15 -5.37
CA ALA A 37 -3.73 -3.17 -6.32
C ALA A 37 -4.85 -4.05 -5.75
N LEU A 38 -4.75 -4.47 -4.48
CA LEU A 38 -5.80 -5.22 -3.79
C LEU A 38 -7.09 -4.41 -3.66
N LEU A 39 -7.01 -3.12 -3.30
CA LEU A 39 -8.19 -2.26 -3.16
C LEU A 39 -8.90 -2.03 -4.50
N ILE A 40 -8.16 -1.82 -5.59
CA ILE A 40 -8.71 -1.72 -6.96
C ILE A 40 -9.39 -3.04 -7.33
N PHE A 41 -8.73 -4.17 -7.06
CA PHE A 41 -9.29 -5.49 -7.35
C PHE A 41 -10.60 -5.72 -6.59
N VAL A 42 -10.60 -5.56 -5.27
CA VAL A 42 -11.77 -5.77 -4.41
C VAL A 42 -12.88 -4.74 -4.66
N GLY A 43 -12.52 -3.47 -4.86
CA GLY A 43 -13.47 -2.37 -5.04
C GLY A 43 -14.15 -2.36 -6.41
N TRP A 44 -13.40 -2.66 -7.48
CA TRP A 44 -13.90 -2.54 -8.86
C TRP A 44 -14.03 -3.85 -9.62
N ARG A 45 -13.17 -4.85 -9.37
CA ARG A 45 -13.11 -6.04 -10.23
C ARG A 45 -13.96 -7.22 -9.74
N VAL A 46 -14.15 -7.36 -8.43
CA VAL A 46 -14.94 -8.48 -7.85
C VAL A 46 -16.44 -8.27 -8.08
N ASN A 47 -17.19 -9.31 -8.43
CA ASN A 47 -18.64 -9.20 -8.62
C ASN A 47 -19.38 -8.98 -7.28
N ASP A 48 -20.48 -8.24 -7.31
CA ASP A 48 -21.30 -7.92 -6.13
C ASP A 48 -21.83 -9.19 -5.44
N SER A 49 -22.21 -10.20 -6.25
CA SER A 49 -22.67 -11.51 -5.78
C SER A 49 -21.61 -12.25 -4.96
N ILE A 50 -20.36 -12.28 -5.44
CA ILE A 50 -19.24 -12.91 -4.74
C ILE A 50 -18.92 -12.14 -3.46
N ARG A 51 -18.88 -10.79 -3.52
CA ARG A 51 -18.66 -9.95 -2.33
C ARG A 51 -19.70 -10.25 -1.24
N ARG A 52 -20.98 -10.27 -1.60
CA ARG A 52 -22.08 -10.57 -0.67
C ARG A 52 -22.08 -12.02 -0.17
N GLN A 53 -21.51 -12.96 -0.92
CA GLN A 53 -21.41 -14.35 -0.49
C GLN A 53 -20.35 -14.51 0.60
N GLU A 54 -19.19 -13.89 0.40
CA GLU A 54 -18.03 -13.90 1.31
C GLU A 54 -18.20 -13.00 2.54
N LEU A 55 -18.99 -11.94 2.43
CA LEU A 55 -19.31 -11.08 3.57
C LEU A 55 -20.20 -11.81 4.58
N ASP A 56 -19.99 -11.53 5.86
CA ASP A 56 -20.77 -12.10 6.96
C ASP A 56 -22.27 -11.83 6.72
N PRO A 57 -23.17 -12.82 6.91
CA PRO A 57 -24.62 -12.66 6.81
C PRO A 57 -25.19 -11.41 7.47
N ARG A 58 -24.58 -10.95 8.57
CA ARG A 58 -25.00 -9.73 9.29
C ARG A 58 -24.75 -8.42 8.54
N LEU A 59 -23.84 -8.43 7.56
CA LEU A 59 -23.49 -7.30 6.69
C LEU A 59 -24.17 -7.38 5.31
N LYS A 60 -24.95 -8.43 5.03
CA LYS A 60 -25.59 -8.66 3.71
C LYS A 60 -26.80 -7.77 3.47
N ASP A 61 -27.52 -7.41 4.52
CA ASP A 61 -28.76 -6.64 4.42
C ASP A 61 -28.56 -5.19 4.89
N GLY A 62 -28.67 -4.25 3.95
CA GLY A 62 -28.86 -2.83 4.25
C GLY A 62 -27.75 -1.86 3.81
N GLY A 63 -27.95 -0.59 4.15
CA GLY A 63 -27.08 0.54 3.79
C GLY A 63 -25.64 0.42 4.28
N MET A 64 -25.38 -0.41 5.30
CA MET A 64 -24.02 -0.68 5.80
C MET A 64 -23.11 -1.33 4.74
N TYR A 65 -23.68 -2.19 3.87
CA TYR A 65 -22.94 -2.76 2.73
C TYR A 65 -22.49 -1.67 1.77
N HIS A 66 -23.37 -0.72 1.45
CA HIS A 66 -23.07 0.40 0.57
C HIS A 66 -22.02 1.34 1.16
N ILE A 67 -22.08 1.59 2.48
CA ILE A 67 -21.07 2.38 3.19
C ILE A 67 -19.71 1.68 3.14
N TRP A 68 -19.66 0.39 3.47
CA TRP A 68 -18.42 -0.38 3.38
C TRP A 68 -17.85 -0.37 1.97
N LEU A 69 -18.68 -0.63 0.96
CA LEU A 69 -18.26 -0.65 -0.44
C LEU A 69 -17.79 0.73 -0.91
N PHE A 70 -18.43 1.81 -0.45
CA PHE A 70 -17.98 3.17 -0.71
C PHE A 70 -16.62 3.45 -0.05
N MET A 71 -16.42 3.03 1.20
CA MET A 71 -15.14 3.18 1.89
C MET A 71 -14.03 2.42 1.17
N THR A 72 -14.24 1.15 0.81
CA THR A 72 -13.24 0.35 0.09
C THR A 72 -12.95 0.88 -1.31
N LYS A 73 -13.96 1.41 -2.01
CA LYS A 73 -13.84 1.88 -3.40
C LYS A 73 -13.25 3.29 -3.53
N TYR A 74 -13.47 4.16 -2.54
CA TYR A 74 -13.07 5.57 -2.61
C TYR A 74 -12.16 6.02 -1.46
N VAL A 75 -12.47 5.67 -0.22
CA VAL A 75 -11.71 6.14 0.95
C VAL A 75 -10.36 5.44 1.07
N SER A 76 -10.35 4.10 0.99
CA SER A 76 -9.13 3.31 1.14
C SER A 76 -8.09 3.60 0.04
N PRO A 77 -8.43 3.71 -1.26
CA PRO A 77 -7.45 4.04 -2.30
C PRO A 77 -6.83 5.42 -2.08
N VAL A 78 -7.64 6.40 -1.65
CA VAL A 78 -7.15 7.76 -1.35
C VAL A 78 -6.16 7.75 -0.19
N LEU A 79 -6.46 7.03 0.89
CA LEU A 79 -5.54 6.89 2.03
C LEU A 79 -4.21 6.24 1.62
N VAL A 80 -4.24 5.19 0.81
CA VAL A 80 -3.01 4.53 0.33
C VAL A 80 -2.20 5.47 -0.56
N LEU A 81 -2.87 6.28 -1.39
CA LEU A 81 -2.21 7.28 -2.23
C LEU A 81 -1.55 8.38 -1.38
N ILE A 82 -2.21 8.81 -0.31
CA ILE A 82 -1.63 9.74 0.68
C ILE A 82 -0.40 9.12 1.34
N THR A 83 -0.46 7.84 1.75
CA THR A 83 0.67 7.15 2.37
C THR A 83 1.87 7.05 1.42
N LEU A 84 1.65 6.84 0.12
CA LEU A 84 2.72 6.86 -0.89
C LEU A 84 3.40 8.24 -0.95
N VAL A 85 2.61 9.32 -1.04
CA VAL A 85 3.14 10.70 -1.10
C VAL A 85 3.87 11.05 0.20
N TYR A 86 3.28 10.74 1.35
CA TYR A 86 3.87 11.03 2.66
C TYR A 86 5.16 10.24 2.90
N GLY A 87 5.20 8.95 2.51
CA GLY A 87 6.38 8.11 2.64
C GLY A 87 7.57 8.63 1.81
N ILE A 88 7.29 9.13 0.59
CA ILE A 88 8.30 9.78 -0.24
C ILE A 88 8.76 11.10 0.41
N TYR A 89 7.81 11.92 0.87
CA TYR A 89 8.12 13.22 1.48
C TYR A 89 9.02 13.08 2.72
N GLN A 90 8.68 12.17 3.64
CA GLN A 90 9.48 11.91 4.84
C GLN A 90 10.91 11.50 4.50
N LYS A 91 11.14 10.58 3.56
CA LYS A 91 12.51 10.09 3.24
C LYS A 91 13.38 11.08 2.45
N PHE A 92 12.78 12.06 1.77
CA PHE A 92 13.49 13.05 0.95
C PHE A 92 13.69 14.40 1.65
N PHE A 93 12.78 14.81 2.53
CA PHE A 93 12.81 16.13 3.19
C PHE A 93 13.07 16.08 4.71
N VAL A 94 13.04 14.90 5.34
CA VAL A 94 13.41 14.69 6.76
C VAL A 94 14.60 13.73 6.84
#